data_AF-A0A061QVC7-F1
#
_entry.id   AF-A0A061QVC7-F1
#
_cell.length_a   1.000
_cell.length_b   1.000
_cell.length_c   1.000
_cell.angle_alpha   90.00
_cell.angle_beta   90.00
_cell.angle_gamma   90.00
#
_symmetry.space_group_name_H-M   'P 1'
#
loop_
_entity.id
_entity.type
_entity.pdbx_description
1 polymer ?
#
loop_
_entity_poly.entity_id
_entity_poly.type
_entity_poly.pdbx_seq_one_letter_code
_entity_poly.pdbx_strand_id
1 'polypeptide(L)'
;MSQSLSPGDLFHTSFGKRGFIRRSALNLLCLPRRSLQSSCGRKPKPPVILLRCAHISQISQSSSLEVLQIDGGRPLRGELQISGSKNAALALMAASILAQGPVMLTRVPSLADISSMCAVLRSVGASAELSGTDLCVDASQLSSVQPAAIAVRALRAGFLVLGPLLARAGEAEVALPGGCDIGSRPIDLHIEGLRAMGAEVAVLSDRVRASGRLTGTAVELAFPSVGATECLMMTACLADGETTIRNAAREPEVVALAGLLARMGGKISGAGTGTITVRGVAELSGAIYEVPPDRIEAGTFAIAAACVPGSELLLAPVDPDHMRPA
;
A
#
# COMPACT_ATOMS: atom_id res chain seq x y z
N MET A 1 -45.42 -5.76 40.29
CA MET A 1 -46.60 -5.88 39.39
C MET A 1 -46.59 -4.63 38.53
N SER A 2 -46.53 -4.60 37.20
CA SER A 2 -46.59 -5.56 36.09
C SER A 2 -46.43 -4.66 34.85
N GLN A 3 -45.40 -4.87 34.04
CA GLN A 3 -45.50 -5.35 32.65
C GLN A 3 -46.37 -4.53 31.66
N SER A 4 -45.72 -4.29 30.51
CA SER A 4 -46.23 -4.39 29.13
C SER A 4 -47.30 -3.41 28.63
N LEU A 5 -46.93 -2.67 27.58
CA LEU A 5 -47.87 -2.22 26.56
C LEU A 5 -47.24 -2.42 25.16
N SER A 6 -47.83 -3.33 24.38
CA SER A 6 -48.13 -3.15 22.96
C SER A 6 -49.67 -3.03 22.86
N PRO A 7 -50.34 -2.57 21.76
CA PRO A 7 -50.07 -2.86 20.35
C PRO A 7 -50.33 -1.67 19.37
N GLY A 8 -50.34 -1.95 18.06
CA GLY A 8 -50.61 -1.03 16.93
C GLY A 8 -51.87 -0.15 17.06
N ASP A 9 -52.09 0.84 16.20
CA ASP A 9 -52.22 0.67 14.76
C ASP A 9 -52.37 2.05 14.04
N LEU A 10 -52.04 2.08 12.74
CA LEU A 10 -52.71 2.84 11.66
C LEU A 10 -52.32 4.30 11.24
N PHE A 11 -52.01 4.37 9.94
CA PHE A 11 -52.18 5.43 8.90
C PHE A 11 -51.10 6.49 8.57
N HIS A 12 -50.45 6.23 7.41
CA HIS A 12 -50.21 7.08 6.24
C HIS A 12 -49.78 8.56 6.39
N THR A 13 -48.63 8.92 5.80
CA THR A 13 -48.56 9.81 4.60
C THR A 13 -47.17 9.83 3.94
N SER A 14 -47.21 10.08 2.63
CA SER A 14 -46.18 10.07 1.57
C SER A 14 -44.92 10.92 1.81
N PHE A 15 -43.75 10.46 1.32
CA PHE A 15 -42.92 11.15 0.29
C PHE A 15 -41.63 10.35 -0.07
N GLY A 16 -41.31 10.26 -1.38
CA GLY A 16 -39.92 10.33 -1.87
C GLY A 16 -39.17 9.03 -2.22
N LYS A 17 -39.26 8.64 -3.50
CA LYS A 17 -38.40 7.70 -4.28
C LYS A 17 -37.07 7.24 -3.63
N ARG A 18 -36.94 5.93 -3.37
CA ARG A 18 -35.65 5.21 -3.31
C ARG A 18 -35.62 4.12 -4.39
N GLY A 19 -34.62 4.18 -5.27
CA GLY A 19 -34.30 3.11 -6.20
C GLY A 19 -33.74 1.91 -5.44
N PHE A 20 -34.42 0.76 -5.56
CA PHE A 20 -33.96 -0.53 -5.03
C PHE A 20 -32.95 -1.15 -6.01
N ILE A 21 -31.71 -1.34 -5.55
CA ILE A 21 -30.76 -2.27 -6.18
C ILE A 21 -31.27 -3.69 -5.89
N ARG A 22 -31.73 -4.39 -6.93
CA ARG A 22 -32.17 -5.79 -6.85
C ARG A 22 -30.96 -6.68 -6.53
N ARG A 23 -31.09 -7.51 -5.49
CA ARG A 23 -30.23 -8.67 -5.25
C ARG A 23 -30.34 -9.62 -6.46
N SER A 24 -29.28 -9.76 -7.23
CA SER A 24 -29.16 -10.77 -8.29
C SER A 24 -28.97 -12.14 -7.66
N ALA A 25 -29.90 -13.05 -7.94
CA ALA A 25 -29.94 -14.41 -7.41
C ALA A 25 -28.78 -15.27 -7.96
N LEU A 26 -28.04 -15.91 -7.06
CA LEU A 26 -27.31 -17.15 -7.36
C LEU A 26 -28.34 -18.25 -7.58
N ASN A 27 -28.53 -18.70 -8.82
CA ASN A 27 -29.29 -19.94 -9.08
C ASN A 27 -28.31 -21.11 -9.17
N LEU A 28 -28.15 -21.83 -8.06
CA LEU A 28 -27.54 -23.15 -8.04
C LEU A 28 -28.60 -24.17 -8.47
N LEU A 29 -28.48 -24.71 -9.68
CA LEU A 29 -29.31 -25.84 -10.13
C LEU A 29 -28.59 -27.16 -9.80
N CYS A 30 -28.91 -27.74 -8.65
CA CYS A 30 -28.63 -29.15 -8.37
C CYS A 30 -29.73 -30.02 -9.01
N LEU A 31 -29.37 -30.89 -9.95
CA LEU A 31 -30.29 -31.88 -10.48
C LEU A 31 -30.39 -33.10 -9.53
N PRO A 32 -31.60 -33.64 -9.27
CA PRO A 32 -31.77 -34.77 -8.38
C PRO A 32 -31.36 -36.09 -9.04
N ARG A 33 -30.71 -36.96 -8.25
CA ARG A 33 -30.55 -38.39 -8.59
C ARG A 33 -31.92 -39.06 -8.63
N ARG A 34 -32.33 -39.57 -9.79
CA ARG A 34 -33.33 -40.65 -9.86
C ARG A 34 -32.72 -41.89 -10.52
N SER A 35 -32.95 -42.99 -9.82
CA SER A 35 -32.69 -44.38 -10.16
C SER A 35 -33.23 -44.78 -11.53
N LEU A 36 -32.41 -45.44 -12.35
CA LEU A 36 -32.84 -46.35 -13.41
C LEU A 36 -31.80 -47.47 -13.57
N GLN A 37 -32.26 -48.71 -13.48
CA GLN A 37 -31.52 -49.93 -13.77
C GLN A 37 -31.29 -50.09 -15.29
N SER A 38 -30.23 -50.85 -15.60
CA SER A 38 -29.91 -51.60 -16.83
C SER A 38 -29.78 -50.85 -18.17
N SER A 39 -28.54 -50.72 -18.66
CA SER A 39 -27.96 -51.62 -19.68
C SER A 39 -26.86 -50.91 -20.49
N CYS A 40 -25.82 -51.67 -20.83
CA CYS A 40 -24.76 -51.38 -21.81
C CYS A 40 -23.75 -50.24 -21.55
N GLY A 41 -22.55 -50.69 -21.15
CA GLY A 41 -21.22 -50.08 -21.20
C GLY A 41 -21.04 -48.68 -21.79
N ARG A 42 -20.69 -47.73 -20.90
CA ARG A 42 -19.67 -46.68 -21.07
C ARG A 42 -19.41 -46.01 -19.70
N LYS A 43 -18.13 -45.87 -19.31
CA LYS A 43 -17.73 -45.24 -18.04
C LYS A 43 -18.19 -43.76 -18.00
N PRO A 44 -18.68 -43.23 -16.86
CA PRO A 44 -19.07 -41.83 -16.76
C PRO A 44 -17.83 -40.92 -16.77
N LYS A 45 -17.85 -39.85 -17.59
CA LYS A 45 -16.85 -38.78 -17.57
C LYS A 45 -17.05 -37.89 -16.33
N PRO A 46 -15.99 -37.31 -15.75
CA PRO A 46 -16.10 -36.43 -14.58
C PRO A 46 -16.94 -35.17 -14.92
N PRO A 47 -17.61 -34.55 -13.94
CA PRO A 47 -18.42 -33.38 -14.18
C PRO A 47 -17.54 -32.21 -14.65
N VAL A 48 -17.90 -31.63 -15.78
CA VAL A 48 -17.29 -30.40 -16.32
C VAL A 48 -18.19 -29.23 -15.92
N ILE A 49 -17.62 -28.25 -15.21
CA ILE A 49 -18.30 -26.99 -14.93
C ILE A 49 -18.03 -26.05 -16.11
N LEU A 50 -19.07 -25.74 -16.88
CA LEU A 50 -19.02 -24.75 -17.95
C LEU A 50 -19.51 -23.40 -17.40
N LEU A 51 -18.59 -22.48 -17.14
CA LEU A 51 -18.93 -21.09 -16.80
C LEU A 51 -19.19 -20.33 -18.11
N ARG A 52 -20.46 -20.08 -18.43
CA ARG A 52 -20.84 -19.15 -19.53
C ARG A 52 -20.97 -17.75 -18.96
N CYS A 53 -20.10 -16.85 -19.42
CA CYS A 53 -20.23 -15.42 -19.19
C CYS A 53 -21.50 -14.92 -19.90
N ALA A 54 -22.42 -14.31 -19.17
CA ALA A 54 -23.63 -13.73 -19.74
C ALA A 54 -23.25 -12.50 -20.58
N HIS A 55 -23.89 -12.36 -21.74
CA HIS A 55 -23.78 -11.21 -22.63
C HIS A 55 -23.87 -9.88 -21.86
N ILE A 56 -22.80 -9.09 -21.91
CA ILE A 56 -22.82 -7.68 -21.51
C ILE A 56 -23.42 -6.91 -22.68
N SER A 57 -24.73 -6.65 -22.60
CA SER A 57 -25.41 -5.71 -23.49
C SER A 57 -25.26 -4.31 -22.90
N GLN A 58 -24.51 -3.47 -23.63
CA GLN A 58 -24.39 -2.00 -23.47
C GLN A 58 -23.56 -1.52 -22.27
N ILE A 59 -22.23 -1.48 -22.46
CA ILE A 59 -21.37 -0.47 -21.82
C ILE A 59 -21.10 0.61 -22.87
N SER A 60 -21.63 1.79 -22.61
CA SER A 60 -21.31 3.04 -23.31
C SER A 60 -19.83 3.37 -23.11
N GLN A 61 -19.12 3.59 -24.22
CA GLN A 61 -17.70 4.01 -24.32
C GLN A 61 -16.76 3.36 -23.30
N SER A 62 -16.47 2.07 -23.48
CA SER A 62 -15.43 1.38 -22.73
C SER A 62 -14.05 1.72 -23.29
N SER A 63 -13.14 2.16 -22.42
CA SER A 63 -11.69 1.93 -22.58
C SER A 63 -11.45 0.53 -23.13
N SER A 64 -10.60 0.39 -24.15
CA SER A 64 -10.15 -0.91 -24.63
C SER A 64 -9.74 -1.76 -23.43
N LEU A 65 -10.47 -2.84 -23.15
CA LEU A 65 -10.07 -3.80 -22.13
C LEU A 65 -8.78 -4.43 -22.62
N GLU A 66 -7.66 -4.02 -22.04
CA GLU A 66 -6.38 -4.67 -22.27
C GLU A 66 -6.44 -6.07 -21.69
N VAL A 67 -6.14 -7.06 -22.52
CA VAL A 67 -6.14 -8.48 -22.14
C VAL A 67 -4.77 -9.07 -22.41
N LEU A 68 -4.28 -9.90 -21.48
CA LEU A 68 -3.11 -10.72 -21.67
C LEU A 68 -3.55 -12.10 -22.16
N GLN A 69 -3.28 -12.41 -23.43
CA GLN A 69 -3.46 -13.76 -23.99
C GLN A 69 -2.19 -14.57 -23.79
N ILE A 70 -2.29 -15.72 -23.11
CA ILE A 70 -1.15 -16.57 -22.75
C ILE A 70 -1.34 -17.96 -23.36
N ASP A 71 -0.43 -18.36 -24.25
CA ASP A 71 -0.36 -19.72 -24.78
C ASP A 71 0.63 -20.56 -23.95
N GLY A 72 0.10 -21.52 -23.19
CA GLY A 72 0.87 -22.35 -22.26
C GLY A 72 1.74 -23.43 -22.91
N GLY A 73 2.47 -24.17 -22.07
CA GLY A 73 3.26 -25.34 -22.47
C GLY A 73 4.69 -25.07 -22.92
N ARG A 74 5.18 -23.83 -22.79
CA ARG A 74 6.54 -23.44 -23.15
C ARG A 74 7.42 -23.27 -21.90
N PRO A 75 8.54 -23.98 -21.78
CA PRO A 75 9.51 -23.74 -20.71
C PRO A 75 10.04 -22.30 -20.74
N LEU A 76 10.20 -21.70 -19.56
CA LEU A 76 10.79 -20.38 -19.40
C LEU A 76 12.31 -20.52 -19.36
N ARG A 77 13.05 -19.83 -20.24
CA ARG A 77 14.52 -19.88 -20.30
C ARG A 77 15.11 -18.50 -20.50
N GLY A 78 16.19 -18.21 -19.79
CA GLY A 78 16.95 -16.98 -19.96
C GLY A 78 17.26 -16.27 -18.64
N GLU A 79 17.66 -15.02 -18.75
CA GLU A 79 17.99 -14.14 -17.63
C GLU A 79 16.97 -13.01 -17.54
N LEU A 80 16.49 -12.73 -16.33
CA LEU A 80 15.58 -11.64 -16.05
C LEU A 80 16.22 -10.67 -15.06
N GLN A 81 16.24 -9.39 -15.45
CA GLN A 81 16.68 -8.30 -14.60
C GLN A 81 15.54 -7.89 -13.66
N ILE A 82 15.74 -8.06 -12.36
CA ILE A 82 14.77 -7.69 -11.33
C ILE A 82 14.84 -6.18 -11.08
N SER A 83 13.67 -5.55 -11.14
CA SER A 83 13.47 -4.12 -10.92
C SER A 83 13.71 -3.74 -9.46
N GLY A 84 13.82 -2.44 -9.17
CA GLY A 84 13.80 -1.97 -7.78
C GLY A 84 12.42 -2.17 -7.14
N SER A 85 12.41 -2.40 -5.83
CA SER A 85 11.21 -2.60 -5.03
C SER A 85 10.30 -1.38 -5.09
N LYS A 86 9.09 -1.57 -5.62
CA LYS A 86 8.07 -0.52 -5.66
C LYS A 86 7.75 -0.02 -4.25
N ASN A 87 7.58 -0.95 -3.30
CA ASN A 87 7.17 -0.61 -1.95
C ASN A 87 8.27 0.16 -1.21
N ALA A 88 9.55 -0.23 -1.38
CA ALA A 88 10.67 0.55 -0.86
C ALA A 88 10.72 1.94 -1.52
N ALA A 89 10.65 2.01 -2.86
CA ALA A 89 10.72 3.27 -3.59
C ALA A 89 9.66 4.28 -3.10
N LEU A 90 8.41 3.85 -2.86
CA LEU A 90 7.35 4.72 -2.38
C LEU A 90 7.64 5.31 -0.98
N ALA A 91 8.17 4.51 -0.05
CA ALA A 91 8.56 4.98 1.27
C ALA A 91 9.78 5.92 1.22
N LEU A 92 10.78 5.57 0.39
CA LEU A 92 11.98 6.38 0.16
C LEU A 92 11.63 7.74 -0.46
N MET A 93 10.70 7.77 -1.41
CA MET A 93 10.18 9.01 -2.03
C MET A 93 9.50 9.91 -1.00
N ALA A 94 8.69 9.35 -0.09
CA ALA A 94 8.07 10.12 0.99
C ALA A 94 9.12 10.66 1.98
N ALA A 95 10.15 9.89 2.29
CA ALA A 95 11.25 10.29 3.17
C ALA A 95 12.05 11.48 2.65
N SER A 96 12.13 11.66 1.32
CA SER A 96 12.79 12.82 0.70
C SER A 96 12.20 14.16 1.15
N ILE A 97 10.94 14.20 1.63
CA ILE A 97 10.34 15.40 2.25
C ILE A 97 11.16 15.88 3.46
N LEU A 98 11.82 14.99 4.20
CA LEU A 98 12.59 15.35 5.39
C LEU A 98 13.93 16.05 5.06
N ALA A 99 14.46 15.90 3.85
CA ALA A 99 15.80 16.34 3.48
C ALA A 99 15.90 17.85 3.26
N GLN A 100 16.94 18.51 3.79
CA GLN A 100 17.41 19.81 3.33
C GLN A 100 18.43 19.61 2.21
N GLY A 101 17.93 19.50 0.98
CA GLY A 101 18.71 19.24 -0.23
C GLY A 101 18.15 18.08 -1.07
N PRO A 102 18.69 17.86 -2.27
CA PRO A 102 18.20 16.84 -3.19
C PRO A 102 18.49 15.42 -2.67
N VAL A 103 17.50 14.53 -2.84
CA VAL A 103 17.64 13.09 -2.65
C VAL A 103 17.57 12.41 -4.01
N MET A 104 18.61 11.64 -4.34
CA MET A 104 18.68 10.86 -5.56
C MET A 104 18.40 9.39 -5.24
N LEU A 105 17.33 8.85 -5.83
CA LEU A 105 16.98 7.44 -5.75
C LEU A 105 17.29 6.77 -7.08
N THR A 106 18.18 5.78 -7.09
CA THR A 106 18.49 4.99 -8.30
C THR A 106 17.69 3.69 -8.32
N ARG A 107 17.50 3.12 -9.52
CA ARG A 107 16.71 1.89 -9.76
C ARG A 107 15.23 1.98 -9.39
N VAL A 108 14.65 3.17 -9.44
CA VAL A 108 13.21 3.34 -9.25
C VAL A 108 12.46 2.66 -10.41
N PRO A 109 11.49 1.75 -10.14
CA PRO A 109 10.76 1.06 -11.20
C PRO A 109 9.81 2.01 -11.93
N SER A 110 9.62 1.83 -13.24
CA SER A 110 8.69 2.67 -14.02
C SER A 110 7.25 2.15 -13.90
N LEU A 111 6.54 2.60 -12.86
CA LEU A 111 5.19 2.15 -12.53
C LEU A 111 4.23 3.32 -12.30
N ALA A 112 2.93 3.10 -12.50
CA ALA A 112 1.89 4.11 -12.26
C ALA A 112 1.88 4.65 -10.81
N ASP A 113 2.18 3.79 -9.84
CA ASP A 113 2.31 4.16 -8.42
C ASP A 113 3.44 5.18 -8.21
N ILE A 114 4.58 5.01 -8.88
CA ILE A 114 5.72 5.94 -8.81
C ILE A 114 5.33 7.30 -9.42
N SER A 115 4.70 7.28 -10.59
CA SER A 115 4.19 8.52 -11.22
C SER A 115 3.18 9.24 -10.33
N SER A 116 2.34 8.50 -9.62
CA SER A 116 1.36 9.05 -8.68
C SER A 116 2.05 9.68 -7.46
N MET A 117 3.07 9.02 -6.90
CA MET A 117 3.84 9.60 -5.79
C MET A 117 4.64 10.84 -6.22
N CYS A 118 5.19 10.87 -7.44
CA CYS A 118 5.78 12.09 -7.99
C CYS A 118 4.75 13.24 -8.04
N ALA A 119 3.50 12.96 -8.42
CA ALA A 119 2.43 13.97 -8.41
C ALA A 119 2.08 14.44 -6.99
N VAL A 120 2.08 13.53 -6.00
CA VAL A 120 1.91 13.89 -4.57
C VAL A 120 3.04 14.83 -4.13
N LEU A 121 4.30 14.48 -4.37
CA LEU A 121 5.46 15.31 -4.00
C LEU A 121 5.44 16.68 -4.67
N ARG A 122 5.17 16.75 -5.97
CA ARG A 122 5.06 18.03 -6.69
C ARG A 122 3.93 18.91 -6.16
N SER A 123 2.84 18.30 -5.69
CA SER A 123 1.71 19.07 -5.14
C SER A 123 2.01 19.77 -3.80
N VAL A 124 3.07 19.37 -3.09
CA VAL A 124 3.55 20.05 -1.87
C VAL A 124 4.70 21.01 -2.14
N GLY A 125 5.07 21.22 -3.41
CA GLY A 125 6.10 22.14 -3.85
C GLY A 125 7.47 21.51 -4.12
N ALA A 126 7.65 20.21 -3.85
CA ALA A 126 8.91 19.53 -4.16
C ALA A 126 9.10 19.35 -5.67
N SER A 127 10.35 19.33 -6.13
CA SER A 127 10.67 18.76 -7.46
C SER A 127 10.70 17.24 -7.36
N ALA A 128 10.35 16.57 -8.45
CA ALA A 128 10.45 15.11 -8.57
C ALA A 128 10.68 14.79 -10.05
N GLU A 129 11.91 14.51 -10.45
CA GLU A 129 12.32 14.34 -11.84
C GLU A 129 12.86 12.93 -12.07
N LEU A 130 12.13 12.14 -12.86
CA LEU A 130 12.52 10.77 -13.21
C LEU A 130 13.21 10.78 -14.58
N SER A 131 14.44 10.29 -14.63
CA SER A 131 15.23 10.09 -15.85
C SER A 131 15.67 8.63 -15.92
N GLY A 132 15.08 7.87 -16.83
CA GLY A 132 15.27 6.41 -16.85
C GLY A 132 14.74 5.79 -15.55
N THR A 133 15.65 5.24 -14.74
CA THR A 133 15.35 4.67 -13.41
C THR A 133 15.83 5.55 -12.26
N ASP A 134 16.38 6.72 -12.54
CA ASP A 134 16.96 7.60 -11.54
C ASP A 134 15.99 8.75 -11.26
N LEU A 135 15.60 8.90 -10.00
CA LEU A 135 14.65 9.88 -9.54
C LEU A 135 15.34 10.88 -8.62
N CYS A 136 15.37 12.15 -9.03
CA CYS A 136 15.79 13.25 -8.17
C CYS A 136 14.57 13.90 -7.52
N VAL A 137 14.54 13.97 -6.19
CA VAL A 137 13.52 14.69 -5.42
C VAL A 137 14.19 15.78 -4.61
N ASP A 138 13.83 17.05 -4.84
CA ASP A 138 14.26 18.16 -4.00
C ASP A 138 13.04 18.78 -3.32
N ALA A 139 12.93 18.55 -2.01
CA ALA A 139 11.86 19.10 -1.19
C ALA A 139 12.30 20.36 -0.45
N SER A 140 13.49 20.93 -0.67
CA SER A 140 14.04 22.03 0.14
C SER A 140 13.11 23.25 0.26
N GLN A 141 12.25 23.47 -0.74
CA GLN A 141 11.24 24.53 -0.75
C GLN A 141 9.83 23.93 -0.81
N LEU A 142 9.24 23.62 0.36
CA LEU A 142 7.83 23.23 0.41
C LEU A 142 6.95 24.48 0.30
N SER A 143 5.93 24.42 -0.54
CA SER A 143 4.95 25.50 -0.73
C SER A 143 3.57 25.17 -0.17
N SER A 144 3.36 23.92 0.26
CA SER A 144 2.10 23.46 0.84
C SER A 144 2.34 22.29 1.81
N VAL A 145 1.51 22.22 2.85
CA VAL A 145 1.41 21.08 3.78
C VAL A 145 0.21 20.17 3.46
N GLN A 146 -0.45 20.44 2.34
CA GLN A 146 -1.67 19.78 1.88
C GLN A 146 -1.45 19.19 0.49
N PRO A 147 -1.04 17.91 0.38
CA PRO A 147 -0.90 17.27 -0.92
C PRO A 147 -2.25 17.19 -1.64
N ALA A 148 -2.21 17.22 -2.98
CA ALA A 148 -3.40 17.16 -3.81
C ALA A 148 -4.22 15.88 -3.53
N ALA A 149 -5.45 16.05 -3.06
CA ALA A 149 -6.30 14.94 -2.63
C ALA A 149 -6.53 13.88 -3.72
N ILE A 150 -6.59 14.27 -4.99
CA ILE A 150 -6.76 13.35 -6.12
C ILE A 150 -5.55 12.40 -6.23
N ALA A 151 -4.34 12.93 -6.09
CA ALA A 151 -3.11 12.14 -6.18
C ALA A 151 -2.98 11.17 -4.99
N VAL A 152 -3.30 11.64 -3.78
CA VAL A 152 -3.30 10.80 -2.56
C VAL A 152 -4.37 9.71 -2.63
N ARG A 153 -5.55 9.99 -3.17
CA ARG A 153 -6.62 8.98 -3.29
C ARG A 153 -6.31 7.92 -4.35
N ALA A 154 -5.59 8.29 -5.41
CA ALA A 154 -5.14 7.37 -6.45
C ALA A 154 -4.08 6.37 -5.94
N LEU A 155 -3.33 6.74 -4.91
CA LEU A 155 -2.25 5.93 -4.36
C LEU A 155 -2.37 5.81 -2.85
N ARG A 156 -2.72 4.62 -2.35
CA ARG A 156 -2.82 4.39 -0.89
C ARG A 156 -1.53 4.76 -0.13
N ALA A 157 -0.36 4.47 -0.72
CA ALA A 157 0.94 4.85 -0.15
C ALA A 157 1.16 6.37 -0.10
N GLY A 158 0.38 7.16 -0.85
CA GLY A 158 0.38 8.62 -0.77
C GLY A 158 0.04 9.15 0.62
N PHE A 159 -0.56 8.34 1.50
CA PHE A 159 -0.76 8.70 2.91
C PHE A 159 0.55 8.76 3.72
N LEU A 160 1.63 8.10 3.26
CA LEU A 160 2.93 8.08 3.95
C LEU A 160 3.56 9.47 4.10
N VAL A 161 3.18 10.44 3.26
CA VAL A 161 3.69 11.82 3.34
C VAL A 161 3.20 12.58 4.58
N LEU A 162 2.15 12.09 5.27
CA LEU A 162 1.63 12.72 6.49
C LEU A 162 2.71 12.88 7.56
N GLY A 163 3.45 11.79 7.82
CA GLY A 163 4.50 11.76 8.83
C GLY A 163 5.64 12.75 8.59
N PRO A 164 6.31 12.75 7.43
CA PRO A 164 7.40 13.66 7.14
C PRO A 164 6.96 15.11 6.93
N LEU A 165 5.76 15.38 6.39
CA LEU A 165 5.23 16.75 6.33
C LEU A 165 5.02 17.32 7.73
N LEU A 166 4.38 16.55 8.62
CA LEU A 166 4.16 16.96 10.01
C LEU A 166 5.50 17.22 10.71
N ALA A 167 6.47 16.31 10.54
CA ALA A 167 7.78 16.43 11.17
C ALA A 167 8.58 17.66 10.71
N ARG A 168 8.46 18.02 9.44
CA ARG A 168 9.23 19.12 8.86
C ARG A 168 8.55 20.48 8.98
N ALA A 169 7.24 20.53 8.81
CA ALA A 169 6.47 21.77 8.78
C ALA A 169 5.71 22.07 10.09
N GLY A 170 5.63 21.10 11.01
CA GLY A 170 4.84 21.20 12.25
C GLY A 170 3.34 21.03 12.06
N GLU A 171 2.88 20.91 10.82
CA GLU A 171 1.50 20.63 10.44
C GLU A 171 1.42 19.89 9.10
N ALA A 172 0.33 19.13 8.90
CA ALA A 172 0.03 18.43 7.66
C ALA A 172 -1.48 18.15 7.55
N GLU A 173 -2.01 18.22 6.33
CA GLU A 173 -3.39 17.82 6.04
C GLU A 173 -3.45 16.92 4.81
N VAL A 174 -3.69 15.64 5.02
CA VAL A 174 -3.60 14.61 3.97
C VAL A 174 -4.96 13.95 3.78
N ALA A 175 -5.42 13.84 2.54
CA ALA A 175 -6.67 13.15 2.21
C ALA A 175 -6.62 11.69 2.70
N LEU A 176 -7.77 11.15 3.11
CA LEU A 176 -7.86 9.71 3.41
C LEU A 176 -7.52 8.93 2.12
N PRO A 177 -6.71 7.86 2.23
CA PRO A 177 -6.43 7.01 1.08
C PRO A 177 -7.75 6.42 0.57
N GLY A 178 -7.82 6.19 -0.75
CA GLY A 178 -9.00 5.56 -1.36
C GLY A 178 -9.33 4.19 -0.73
N GLY A 179 -10.58 3.77 -0.91
CA GLY A 179 -11.00 2.40 -0.61
C GLY A 179 -10.20 1.41 -1.45
N CYS A 180 -9.83 0.28 -0.87
CA CYS A 180 -9.15 -0.78 -1.61
C CYS A 180 -10.00 -2.04 -1.63
N ASP A 181 -10.20 -2.60 -2.82
CA ASP A 181 -10.98 -3.83 -3.06
C ASP A 181 -10.40 -5.07 -2.39
N ILE A 182 -9.15 -5.01 -1.92
CA ILE A 182 -8.47 -6.10 -1.18
C ILE A 182 -9.02 -6.23 0.25
N GLY A 183 -9.53 -5.15 0.85
CA GLY A 183 -10.09 -5.17 2.21
C GLY A 183 -9.91 -3.85 2.99
N SER A 184 -10.50 -3.80 4.20
CA SER A 184 -10.36 -2.65 5.10
C SER A 184 -8.95 -2.60 5.66
N ARG A 185 -8.18 -1.59 5.24
CA ARG A 185 -6.88 -1.28 5.80
C ARG A 185 -7.02 0.06 6.53
N PRO A 186 -7.30 0.05 7.85
CA PRO A 186 -7.45 1.27 8.62
C PRO A 186 -6.12 2.03 8.71
N ILE A 187 -6.20 3.30 9.11
CA ILE A 187 -5.05 4.18 9.35
C ILE A 187 -4.89 4.50 10.84
N ASP A 188 -5.71 3.87 11.69
CA ASP A 188 -5.74 3.97 13.14
C ASP A 188 -4.34 3.95 13.77
N LEU A 189 -3.50 2.96 13.42
CA LEU A 189 -2.14 2.86 13.98
C LEU A 189 -1.25 4.06 13.66
N HIS A 190 -1.42 4.68 12.49
CA HIS A 190 -0.70 5.91 12.16
C HIS A 190 -1.15 7.05 13.08
N ILE A 191 -2.47 7.20 13.23
CA ILE A 191 -3.08 8.27 14.03
C ILE A 191 -2.70 8.13 15.52
N GLU A 192 -2.80 6.92 16.06
CA GLU A 192 -2.48 6.62 17.45
C GLU A 192 -0.99 6.86 17.74
N GLY A 193 -0.10 6.40 16.86
CA GLY A 193 1.34 6.65 17.02
C GLY A 193 1.70 8.14 16.93
N LEU A 194 1.13 8.89 15.98
CA LEU A 194 1.36 10.33 15.89
C LEU A 194 0.85 11.08 17.13
N ARG A 195 -0.32 10.71 17.65
CA ARG A 195 -0.84 11.26 18.91
C ARG A 195 0.06 10.94 20.10
N ALA A 196 0.58 9.72 20.17
CA ALA A 196 1.52 9.33 21.23
C ALA A 196 2.79 10.18 21.20
N MET A 197 3.25 10.57 20.00
CA MET A 197 4.40 11.48 19.81
C MET A 197 4.06 12.97 20.10
N GLY A 198 2.85 13.28 20.55
CA GLY A 198 2.45 14.65 20.94
C GLY A 198 1.73 15.45 19.85
N ALA A 199 1.44 14.85 18.68
CA ALA A 199 0.67 15.54 17.65
C ALA A 199 -0.83 15.61 17.99
N GLU A 200 -1.45 16.75 17.75
CA GLU A 200 -2.89 16.89 17.69
C GLU A 200 -3.39 16.38 16.34
N VAL A 201 -4.14 15.26 16.34
CA VAL A 201 -4.61 14.64 15.10
C VAL A 201 -6.14 14.60 15.06
N ALA A 202 -6.72 15.28 14.06
CA ALA A 202 -8.14 15.30 13.77
C ALA A 202 -8.43 14.48 12.50
N VAL A 203 -9.29 13.46 12.64
CA VAL A 203 -9.79 12.67 11.51
C VAL A 203 -11.12 13.27 11.08
N LEU A 204 -11.14 13.86 9.88
CA LEU A 204 -12.32 14.43 9.26
C LEU A 204 -12.94 13.41 8.29
N SER A 205 -14.06 13.76 7.66
CA SER A 205 -14.80 12.86 6.77
C SER A 205 -13.99 12.37 5.56
N ASP A 206 -13.05 13.19 5.07
CA ASP A 206 -12.33 12.91 3.83
C ASP A 206 -10.80 13.12 3.92
N ARG A 207 -10.30 13.47 5.11
CA ARG A 207 -8.89 13.82 5.37
C ARG A 207 -8.48 13.68 6.83
N VAL A 208 -7.18 13.71 7.06
CA VAL A 208 -6.56 13.77 8.38
C VAL A 208 -5.77 15.07 8.47
N ARG A 209 -6.02 15.85 9.53
CA ARG A 209 -5.22 17.03 9.88
C ARG A 209 -4.39 16.69 11.12
N ALA A 210 -3.09 16.93 11.05
CA ALA A 210 -2.17 16.76 12.16
C ALA A 210 -1.35 18.03 12.37
N SER A 211 -1.12 18.43 13.61
CA SER A 211 -0.30 19.59 13.96
C SER A 211 0.33 19.43 15.33
N GLY A 212 1.40 20.17 15.59
CA GLY A 212 2.01 20.27 16.92
C GLY A 212 3.49 19.89 16.95
N ARG A 213 4.10 20.10 18.12
CA ARG A 213 5.49 19.71 18.35
C ARG A 213 5.58 18.23 18.66
N LEU A 214 6.49 17.56 17.97
CA LEU A 214 6.72 16.14 18.14
C LEU A 214 7.78 15.90 19.22
N THR A 215 7.50 14.95 20.08
CA THR A 215 8.38 14.51 21.16
C THR A 215 8.63 13.00 21.04
N GLY A 216 9.85 12.60 21.36
CA GLY A 216 10.23 11.20 21.40
C GLY A 216 9.46 10.46 22.49
N THR A 217 8.95 9.28 22.16
CA THR A 217 8.17 8.45 23.08
C THR A 217 8.28 6.96 22.74
N ALA A 218 7.76 6.09 23.61
CA ALA A 218 7.54 4.69 23.25
C ALA A 218 6.17 4.52 22.58
N VAL A 219 6.13 3.88 21.41
CA VAL A 219 4.90 3.51 20.69
C VAL A 219 4.88 1.99 20.52
N GLU A 220 3.79 1.35 20.92
CA GLU A 220 3.55 -0.08 20.72
C GLU A 220 2.49 -0.27 19.64
N LEU A 221 2.83 -0.93 18.54
CA LEU A 221 1.87 -1.22 17.47
C LEU A 221 1.07 -2.48 17.82
N ALA A 222 -0.26 -2.44 17.62
CA ALA A 222 -1.11 -3.61 17.88
C ALA A 222 -0.77 -4.81 16.98
N PHE A 223 -0.22 -4.56 15.78
CA PHE A 223 0.34 -5.55 14.87
C PHE A 223 1.45 -4.87 14.03
N PRO A 224 2.39 -5.65 13.43
CA PRO A 224 3.51 -5.11 12.65
C PRO A 224 3.04 -4.51 11.31
N SER A 225 2.49 -3.31 11.36
CA SER A 225 2.04 -2.56 10.18
C SER A 225 3.23 -1.87 9.51
N VAL A 226 3.52 -2.25 8.27
CA VAL A 226 4.58 -1.63 7.45
C VAL A 226 4.39 -0.12 7.37
N GLY A 227 3.22 0.33 6.89
CA GLY A 227 2.98 1.75 6.70
C GLY A 227 3.02 2.56 8.00
N ALA A 228 2.53 2.02 9.12
CA ALA A 228 2.60 2.71 10.41
C ALA A 228 4.06 2.79 10.89
N THR A 229 4.82 1.71 10.75
CA THR A 229 6.24 1.66 11.10
C THR A 229 7.04 2.69 10.29
N GLU A 230 6.85 2.73 8.97
CA GLU A 230 7.52 3.69 8.09
C GLU A 230 7.15 5.14 8.42
N CYS A 231 5.84 5.42 8.60
CA CYS A 231 5.35 6.75 8.95
C CYS A 231 5.96 7.25 10.26
N LEU A 232 5.88 6.44 11.32
CA LEU A 232 6.39 6.81 12.64
C LEU A 232 7.91 6.93 12.66
N MET A 233 8.62 6.05 11.93
CA MET A 233 10.08 6.13 11.82
C MET A 233 10.52 7.42 11.11
N MET A 234 9.86 7.80 10.01
CA MET A 234 10.11 9.08 9.35
C MET A 234 9.82 10.27 10.27
N THR A 235 8.68 10.25 10.96
CA THR A 235 8.29 11.32 11.88
C THR A 235 9.27 11.47 13.04
N ALA A 236 9.74 10.35 13.61
CA ALA A 236 10.64 10.35 14.75
C ALA A 236 12.02 10.92 14.44
N CYS A 237 12.45 10.95 13.18
CA CYS A 237 13.74 11.50 12.79
C CYS A 237 13.91 12.99 13.13
N LEU A 238 12.83 13.77 13.19
CA LEU A 238 12.87 15.20 13.53
C LEU A 238 12.11 15.53 14.83
N ALA A 239 11.68 14.51 15.59
CA ALA A 239 11.03 14.72 16.88
C ALA A 239 12.05 15.06 17.99
N ASP A 240 11.65 15.82 19.02
CA ASP A 240 12.55 16.12 20.13
C ASP A 240 12.71 14.91 21.06
N GLY A 241 13.90 14.30 21.09
CA GLY A 241 14.23 13.18 21.95
C GLY A 241 14.33 11.83 21.23
N GLU A 242 14.06 10.74 21.95
CA GLU A 242 14.19 9.37 21.45
C GLU A 242 12.82 8.70 21.35
N THR A 243 12.53 8.10 20.20
CA THR A 243 11.31 7.31 19.97
C THR A 243 11.66 5.84 19.87
N THR A 244 10.92 4.99 20.57
CA THR A 244 11.01 3.52 20.42
C THR A 244 9.70 2.99 19.84
N ILE A 245 9.76 2.40 18.65
CA ILE A 245 8.63 1.75 17.99
C ILE A 245 8.74 0.25 18.26
N ARG A 246 7.79 -0.31 18.99
CA ARG A 246 7.70 -1.73 19.35
C ARG A 246 6.65 -2.45 18.52
N ASN A 247 6.85 -3.76 18.36
CA ASN A 247 6.13 -4.60 17.41
C ASN A 247 6.19 -4.02 15.98
N ALA A 248 7.37 -3.50 15.62
CA ALA A 248 7.62 -2.90 14.32
C ALA A 248 7.61 -3.94 13.20
N ALA A 249 7.23 -3.49 12.01
CA ALA A 249 7.39 -4.24 10.77
C ALA A 249 8.88 -4.53 10.48
N ARG A 250 9.15 -5.74 9.97
CA ARG A 250 10.51 -6.30 9.78
C ARG A 250 10.89 -6.46 8.32
N GLU A 251 10.01 -6.03 7.45
CA GLU A 251 10.12 -6.15 6.01
C GLU A 251 11.37 -5.43 5.48
N PRO A 252 12.03 -5.98 4.43
CA PRO A 252 13.21 -5.36 3.82
C PRO A 252 13.00 -3.91 3.38
N GLU A 253 11.76 -3.54 3.01
CA GLU A 253 11.40 -2.17 2.66
C GLU A 253 11.56 -1.19 3.83
N VAL A 254 11.24 -1.63 5.06
CA VAL A 254 11.45 -0.85 6.30
C VAL A 254 12.94 -0.67 6.58
N VAL A 255 13.73 -1.73 6.35
CA VAL A 255 15.19 -1.68 6.48
C VAL A 255 15.80 -0.71 5.48
N ALA A 256 15.31 -0.72 4.23
CA ALA A 256 15.76 0.19 3.19
C ALA A 256 15.47 1.65 3.54
N LEU A 257 14.27 1.93 4.05
CA LEU A 257 13.90 3.27 4.54
C LEU A 257 14.83 3.73 5.66
N ALA A 258 15.08 2.87 6.66
CA ALA A 258 16.04 3.18 7.73
C ALA A 258 17.44 3.46 7.17
N GLY A 259 17.86 2.73 6.13
CA GLY A 259 19.12 2.94 5.43
C GLY A 259 19.21 4.31 4.77
N LEU A 260 18.18 4.76 4.06
CA LEU A 260 18.15 6.11 3.48
C LEU A 260 18.17 7.18 4.56
N LEU A 261 17.31 7.05 5.58
CA LEU A 261 17.26 8.02 6.69
C LEU A 261 18.61 8.13 7.41
N ALA A 262 19.33 7.01 7.60
CA ALA A 262 20.67 7.01 8.15
C ALA A 262 21.68 7.72 7.22
N ARG A 263 21.61 7.50 5.90
CA ARG A 263 22.45 8.24 4.92
C ARG A 263 22.17 9.75 4.92
N MET A 264 20.94 10.14 5.24
CA MET A 264 20.55 11.54 5.38
C MET A 264 20.99 12.16 6.72
N GLY A 265 21.63 11.38 7.62
CA GLY A 265 22.11 11.85 8.93
C GLY A 265 21.23 11.44 10.13
N GLY A 266 20.18 10.65 9.89
CA GLY A 266 19.31 10.15 10.94
C GLY A 266 19.99 9.14 11.84
N LYS A 267 19.55 9.05 13.10
CA LYS A 267 20.03 8.09 14.10
C LYS A 267 18.99 7.00 14.34
N ILE A 268 19.00 5.97 13.50
CA ILE A 268 18.07 4.83 13.54
C ILE A 268 18.83 3.55 13.89
N SER A 269 18.25 2.71 14.74
CA SER A 269 18.76 1.38 15.05
C SER A 269 17.61 0.37 15.22
N GLY A 270 17.90 -0.92 15.03
CA GLY A 270 16.93 -2.00 15.22
C GLY A 270 15.97 -2.25 14.04
N ALA A 271 16.12 -1.56 12.91
CA ALA A 271 15.37 -1.88 11.69
C ALA A 271 15.63 -3.34 11.25
N GLY A 272 14.56 -4.04 10.84
CA GLY A 272 14.59 -5.48 10.59
C GLY A 272 14.36 -6.34 11.84
N THR A 273 14.27 -5.72 13.02
CA THR A 273 13.83 -6.37 14.27
C THR A 273 12.43 -5.88 14.67
N GLY A 274 11.83 -6.50 15.69
CA GLY A 274 10.52 -6.06 16.22
C GLY A 274 10.58 -4.77 17.03
N THR A 275 11.75 -4.13 17.19
CA THR A 275 11.90 -2.86 17.91
C THR A 275 12.86 -1.93 17.19
N ILE A 276 12.36 -0.75 16.81
CA ILE A 276 13.14 0.29 16.14
C ILE A 276 13.30 1.46 17.10
N THR A 277 14.53 1.93 17.29
CA THR A 277 14.84 3.12 18.09
C THR A 277 15.35 4.23 17.19
N VAL A 278 14.72 5.40 17.27
CA VAL A 278 15.06 6.59 16.50
C VAL A 278 15.36 7.73 17.45
N ARG A 279 16.55 8.29 17.37
CA ARG A 279 16.90 9.54 18.06
C ARG A 279 16.75 10.69 17.10
N GLY A 280 15.87 11.64 17.43
CA GLY A 280 15.63 12.80 16.61
C GLY A 280 16.88 13.67 16.43
N VAL A 281 16.96 14.30 15.27
CA VAL A 281 18.01 15.22 14.87
C VAL A 281 17.40 16.55 14.43
N ALA A 282 18.19 17.63 14.44
CA ALA A 282 17.70 18.95 14.06
C ALA A 282 17.35 19.02 12.56
N GLU A 283 18.11 18.33 11.72
CA GLU A 283 17.94 18.32 10.28
C GLU A 283 18.46 17.02 9.67
N LEU A 284 17.97 16.73 8.46
CA LEU A 284 18.43 15.66 7.60
C LEU A 284 18.92 16.28 6.29
N SER A 285 20.01 15.79 5.73
CA SER A 285 20.60 16.27 4.48
C SER A 285 20.12 15.48 3.27
N GLY A 286 20.36 16.01 2.07
CA GLY A 286 20.23 15.24 0.82
C GLY A 286 21.14 14.01 0.80
N ALA A 287 20.77 12.98 0.02
CA ALA A 287 21.51 11.73 -0.06
C ALA A 287 21.32 11.03 -1.41
N ILE A 288 22.23 10.11 -1.74
CA ILE A 288 22.06 9.16 -2.86
C ILE A 288 21.79 7.78 -2.26
N TYR A 289 20.76 7.10 -2.75
CA TYR A 289 20.37 5.78 -2.28
C TYR A 289 19.85 4.90 -3.43
N GLU A 290 20.31 3.65 -3.47
CA GLU A 290 19.85 2.67 -4.46
C GLU A 290 18.65 1.90 -3.91
N VAL A 291 17.54 1.88 -4.66
CA VAL A 291 16.35 1.10 -4.29
C VAL A 291 16.70 -0.40 -4.36
N PRO A 292 16.45 -1.18 -3.29
CA PRO A 292 16.79 -2.61 -3.28
C PRO A 292 15.95 -3.39 -4.31
N PRO A 293 16.39 -4.56 -4.77
CA PRO A 293 15.62 -5.38 -5.71
C PRO A 293 14.24 -5.78 -5.19
N ASP A 294 13.26 -5.88 -6.08
CA ASP A 294 11.89 -6.26 -5.72
C ASP A 294 11.76 -7.76 -5.45
N ARG A 295 11.67 -8.12 -4.16
CA ARG A 295 11.49 -9.51 -3.71
C ARG A 295 10.16 -10.13 -4.18
N ILE A 296 9.12 -9.31 -4.41
CA ILE A 296 7.81 -9.79 -4.87
C ILE A 296 7.87 -10.09 -6.36
N GLU A 297 8.52 -9.24 -7.14
CA GLU A 297 8.79 -9.51 -8.57
C GLU A 297 9.65 -10.78 -8.72
N ALA A 298 10.76 -10.87 -7.99
CA ALA A 298 11.64 -12.04 -8.00
C ALA A 298 10.88 -13.32 -7.63
N GLY A 299 10.08 -13.29 -6.56
CA GLY A 299 9.24 -14.41 -6.16
C GLY A 299 8.21 -14.81 -7.21
N THR A 300 7.59 -13.84 -7.89
CA THR A 300 6.62 -14.09 -8.95
C THR A 300 7.23 -14.87 -10.11
N PHE A 301 8.40 -14.46 -10.59
CA PHE A 301 9.08 -15.16 -11.68
C PHE A 301 9.69 -16.50 -11.25
N ALA A 302 10.17 -16.61 -10.01
CA ALA A 302 10.62 -17.88 -9.45
C ALA A 302 9.49 -18.91 -9.41
N ILE A 303 8.29 -18.51 -8.96
CA ILE A 303 7.09 -19.35 -8.95
C ILE A 303 6.69 -19.71 -10.39
N ALA A 304 6.72 -18.76 -11.32
CA ALA A 304 6.40 -19.01 -12.73
C ALA A 304 7.30 -20.08 -13.34
N ALA A 305 8.62 -20.02 -13.09
CA ALA A 305 9.57 -21.03 -13.55
C ALA A 305 9.32 -22.40 -12.87
N ALA A 306 9.07 -22.41 -11.57
CA ALA A 306 8.81 -23.64 -10.82
C ALA A 306 7.55 -24.39 -11.30
N CYS A 307 6.53 -23.66 -11.77
CA CYS A 307 5.29 -24.23 -12.27
C CYS A 307 5.39 -24.86 -13.67
N VAL A 308 6.47 -24.60 -14.43
CA VAL A 308 6.60 -25.04 -15.82
C VAL A 308 7.79 -26.00 -15.96
N PRO A 309 7.55 -27.32 -16.18
CA PRO A 309 8.62 -28.31 -16.29
C PRO A 309 9.67 -27.95 -17.35
N GLY A 310 10.94 -28.14 -17.01
CA GLY A 310 12.08 -27.87 -17.91
C GLY A 310 12.47 -26.40 -18.05
N SER A 311 11.91 -25.52 -17.21
CA SER A 311 12.30 -24.10 -17.13
C SER A 311 13.64 -23.91 -16.42
N GLU A 312 14.36 -22.88 -16.82
CA GLU A 312 15.68 -22.49 -16.33
C GLU A 312 15.80 -20.97 -16.44
N LEU A 313 15.44 -20.26 -15.38
CA LEU A 313 15.55 -18.80 -15.30
C LEU A 313 16.64 -18.38 -14.32
N LEU A 314 17.50 -17.47 -14.77
CA LEU A 314 18.41 -16.71 -13.91
C LEU A 314 17.72 -15.39 -13.53
N LEU A 315 17.54 -15.15 -12.23
CA LEU A 315 16.96 -13.90 -11.71
C LEU A 315 18.07 -13.11 -11.04
N ALA A 316 18.31 -11.88 -11.49
CA ALA A 316 19.33 -11.03 -10.89
C ALA A 316 18.98 -9.54 -11.04
N PRO A 317 19.40 -8.67 -10.10
CA PRO A 317 19.90 -9.02 -8.78
C PRO A 317 18.75 -9.40 -7.84
N VAL A 318 19.03 -10.28 -6.88
CA VAL A 318 18.11 -10.67 -5.80
C VAL A 318 18.92 -10.77 -4.51
N ASP A 319 18.31 -10.40 -3.39
CA ASP A 319 18.82 -10.73 -2.07
C ASP A 319 18.06 -11.97 -1.54
N PRO A 320 18.70 -13.15 -1.44
CA PRO A 320 18.04 -14.36 -0.96
C PRO A 320 17.54 -14.26 0.49
N ASP A 321 18.16 -13.43 1.32
CA ASP A 321 17.74 -13.26 2.72
C ASP A 321 16.40 -12.52 2.80
N HIS A 322 16.13 -11.61 1.85
CA HIS A 322 14.84 -10.92 1.73
C HIS A 322 13.67 -11.83 1.28
N MET A 323 13.98 -13.05 0.83
CA MET A 323 12.98 -14.03 0.40
C MET A 323 12.55 -14.98 1.53
N ARG A 324 13.16 -14.87 2.72
CA ARG A 324 12.83 -15.72 3.87
C ARG A 324 11.60 -15.19 4.63
N PRO A 325 10.82 -16.08 5.29
CA PRO A 325 9.76 -15.65 6.20
C PRO A 325 10.34 -14.82 7.36
N ALA A 326 9.65 -13.74 7.74
CA ALA A 326 9.99 -12.87 8.87
C ALA A 326 9.32 -13.32 10.19
#